data_AF-A0A5A8A3V8-F1
#
_entry.id   AF-A0A5A8A3V8-F1
#
_cell.length_a   1.000
_cell.length_b   1.000
_cell.length_c   1.000
_cell.angle_alpha   90.00
_cell.angle_beta   90.00
_cell.angle_gamma   90.00
#
_symmetry.space_group_name_H-M   'P 1'
#
loop_
_entity.id
_entity.type
_entity.pdbx_description
1 polymer ?
#
loop_
_entity_poly.entity_id
_entity_poly.type
_entity_poly.pdbx_seq_one_letter_code
_entity_poly.pdbx_strand_id
1 'polypeptide(L)'
;MRRGSDGTGRTSALTQLRRRLSRLRDPLAKPGALHRRWAGAATGGDLEARLVSAMAPHFDAAFYASWYGITADPVRDYLVHGWRAGRDPRPDFDSAAYLAHRPDLARAGINPFLHALARRRA
;
A
#
# COMPACT_ATOMS: atom_id res chain seq x y z
N MET A 1 24.89 28.24 -35.06
CA MET A 1 25.77 27.53 -34.10
C MET A 1 24.94 27.06 -32.91
N ARG A 2 25.04 25.76 -32.61
CA ARG A 2 24.85 25.04 -31.33
C ARG A 2 23.44 24.88 -30.71
N ARG A 3 23.19 23.59 -30.41
CA ARG A 3 22.05 22.94 -29.74
C ARG A 3 21.96 23.25 -28.25
N GLY A 4 20.78 22.98 -27.68
CA GLY A 4 20.60 22.38 -26.35
C GLY A 4 19.33 22.89 -25.66
N SER A 5 18.53 22.12 -24.93
CA SER A 5 18.42 20.68 -24.67
C SER A 5 17.06 20.47 -23.97
N ASP A 6 16.45 19.31 -24.18
CA ASP A 6 15.23 18.85 -23.50
C ASP A 6 15.29 18.92 -21.97
N GLY A 7 14.15 19.12 -21.29
CA GLY A 7 14.18 19.10 -19.83
C GLY A 7 12.92 19.27 -18.97
N THR A 8 11.67 19.09 -19.44
CA THR A 8 10.53 19.24 -18.48
C THR A 8 9.32 18.33 -18.73
N GLY A 9 9.56 17.04 -19.01
CA GLY A 9 8.50 16.02 -19.10
C GLY A 9 8.21 15.24 -17.81
N ARG A 10 8.94 15.47 -16.71
CA ARG A 10 8.86 14.62 -15.50
C ARG A 10 8.05 15.21 -14.34
N THR A 11 7.56 16.44 -14.44
CA THR A 11 6.94 17.17 -13.33
C THR A 11 5.40 17.23 -13.39
N SER A 12 4.79 16.78 -14.48
CA SER A 12 3.33 16.91 -14.72
C SER A 12 2.51 15.86 -13.95
N ALA A 13 2.95 14.60 -13.95
CA ALA A 13 2.22 13.49 -13.31
C ALA A 13 2.15 13.62 -11.78
N LEU A 14 3.26 13.98 -11.14
CA LEU A 14 3.32 14.14 -9.67
C LEU A 14 2.51 15.34 -9.19
N THR A 15 2.45 16.41 -9.98
CA THR A 15 1.65 17.60 -9.66
C THR A 15 0.15 17.33 -9.81
N GLN A 16 -0.23 16.52 -10.81
CA GLN A 16 -1.62 16.11 -11.04
C GLN A 16 -2.09 15.09 -9.99
N LEU A 17 -1.22 14.18 -9.57
CA LEU A 17 -1.44 13.24 -8.46
C LEU A 17 -1.58 13.97 -7.12
N ARG A 18 -0.72 14.97 -6.84
CA ARG A 18 -0.77 15.77 -5.60
C ARG A 18 -2.06 16.58 -5.45
N ARG A 19 -2.64 17.06 -6.56
CA ARG A 19 -3.95 17.76 -6.59
C ARG A 19 -5.15 16.82 -6.42
N ARG A 20 -5.02 15.55 -6.81
CA ARG A 20 -6.07 14.54 -6.63
C ARG A 20 -6.07 13.98 -5.20
N LEU A 21 -4.88 13.82 -4.61
CA LEU A 21 -4.70 13.36 -3.22
C LEU A 21 -5.08 14.40 -2.16
N SER A 22 -5.04 15.69 -2.49
CA SER A 22 -5.51 16.76 -1.59
C SER A 22 -7.03 16.80 -1.44
N ARG A 23 -7.80 16.17 -2.34
CA ARG A 23 -9.26 16.05 -2.26
C ARG A 23 -9.75 14.82 -1.47
N LEU A 24 -8.85 13.91 -1.11
CA LEU A 24 -9.15 12.70 -0.33
C LEU A 24 -8.68 12.80 1.13
N ARG A 25 -8.21 13.97 1.54
CA ARG A 25 -7.86 14.28 2.93
C ARG A 25 -9.13 14.71 3.70
N ASP A 26 -10.12 13.82 3.71
CA ASP A 26 -11.11 13.74 4.79
C ASP A 26 -11.54 12.27 4.93
N PRO A 27 -11.34 11.64 6.10
CA PRO A 27 -11.26 10.20 6.21
C PRO A 27 -12.66 9.59 6.38
N LEU A 28 -12.94 8.52 5.64
CA LEU A 28 -13.84 7.50 6.19
C LEU A 28 -13.30 7.13 7.57
N ALA A 29 -14.13 7.41 8.58
CA ALA A 29 -13.86 7.24 9.99
C ALA A 29 -13.03 5.99 10.28
N LYS A 30 -11.92 6.18 10.98
CA LYS A 30 -11.11 5.12 11.57
C LYS A 30 -12.04 4.14 12.32
N PRO A 31 -12.05 2.83 12.01
CA PRO A 31 -12.43 1.83 12.99
C PRO A 31 -11.26 1.70 13.97
N GLY A 32 -11.08 2.73 14.80
CA GLY A 32 -10.33 2.59 16.03
C GLY A 32 -11.02 1.55 16.90
N ALA A 33 -10.22 0.66 17.47
CA ALA A 33 -10.61 -0.33 18.47
C ALA A 33 -11.28 -1.62 17.97
N LEU A 34 -10.63 -2.39 17.09
CA LEU A 34 -10.74 -3.84 17.16
C LEU A 34 -9.40 -4.53 16.87
N HIS A 35 -8.84 -5.08 17.96
CA HIS A 35 -8.01 -6.29 18.01
C HIS A 35 -6.49 -6.16 18.01
N ARG A 36 -5.95 -5.98 19.23
CA ARG A 36 -4.61 -6.45 19.67
C ARG A 36 -4.42 -7.99 19.62
N ARG A 37 -5.24 -8.74 18.88
CA ARG A 37 -5.33 -10.22 18.98
C ARG A 37 -4.84 -10.97 17.75
N TRP A 38 -3.83 -10.42 17.07
CA TRP A 38 -3.10 -11.15 16.03
C TRP A 38 -1.59 -10.90 16.05
N ALA A 39 -1.06 -10.39 17.17
CA ALA A 39 0.37 -10.15 17.38
C ALA A 39 1.00 -11.16 18.36
N GLY A 40 0.47 -12.39 18.44
CA GLY A 40 1.02 -13.38 19.36
C GLY A 40 0.41 -14.77 19.24
N ALA A 41 1.06 -15.63 18.47
CA ALA A 41 1.20 -17.06 18.76
C ALA A 41 2.26 -17.66 17.82
N ALA A 42 3.26 -18.31 18.40
CA ALA A 42 4.40 -18.90 17.71
C ALA A 42 3.97 -20.01 16.73
N THR A 43 4.02 -19.67 15.43
CA THR A 43 3.98 -20.52 14.20
C THR A 43 3.97 -19.63 12.95
N GLY A 44 3.79 -18.31 13.10
CA GLY A 44 3.60 -17.36 11.99
C GLY A 44 4.85 -16.82 11.29
N GLY A 45 6.07 -17.08 11.79
CA GLY A 45 7.31 -16.51 11.21
C GLY A 45 7.56 -16.94 9.77
N ASP A 46 7.39 -18.24 9.49
CA ASP A 46 7.62 -18.79 8.15
C ASP A 46 6.55 -18.36 7.15
N LEU A 47 5.29 -18.28 7.59
CA LEU A 47 4.20 -17.79 6.75
C LEU A 47 4.38 -16.30 6.44
N GLU A 48 4.71 -15.49 7.44
CA GLU A 48 4.97 -14.07 7.27
C GLU A 48 6.13 -13.85 6.29
N ALA A 49 7.26 -14.54 6.46
CA ALA A 49 8.40 -14.46 5.56
C ALA A 49 8.04 -14.84 4.12
N ARG A 50 7.21 -15.88 3.93
CA ARG A 50 6.71 -16.28 2.62
C ARG A 50 5.79 -15.23 2.01
N LEU A 51 4.90 -14.63 2.79
CA LEU A 51 4.01 -13.55 2.33
C LEU A 51 4.80 -12.29 1.96
N VAL A 52 5.79 -11.92 2.76
CA VAL A 52 6.73 -10.83 2.45
C VAL A 52 7.46 -11.11 1.13
N SER A 53 8.01 -12.31 0.97
CA SER A 53 8.69 -12.72 -0.26
C SER A 53 7.77 -12.72 -1.49
N ALA A 54 6.51 -13.14 -1.33
CA ALA A 54 5.52 -13.10 -2.42
C ALA A 54 5.08 -11.67 -2.79
N MET A 55 5.04 -10.75 -1.82
CA MET A 55 4.64 -9.36 -2.02
C MET A 55 5.77 -8.49 -2.56
N ALA A 56 7.00 -8.71 -2.11
CA ALA A 56 8.15 -7.84 -2.36
C ALA A 56 8.36 -7.49 -3.85
N PRO A 57 8.27 -8.43 -4.82
CA PRO A 57 8.43 -8.11 -6.25
C PRO A 57 7.36 -7.17 -6.80
N HIS A 58 6.21 -7.09 -6.14
CA HIS A 58 5.08 -6.28 -6.56
C HIS A 58 4.93 -5.01 -5.73
N PHE A 59 5.70 -4.84 -4.66
CA PHE A 59 5.62 -3.75 -3.70
C PHE A 59 6.66 -2.66 -4.00
N ASP A 60 6.28 -1.39 -3.95
CA ASP A 60 7.23 -0.30 -4.11
C ASP A 60 7.74 0.16 -2.74
N ALA A 61 8.82 -0.50 -2.28
CA ALA A 61 9.40 -0.25 -0.97
C ALA A 61 9.95 1.18 -0.83
N ALA A 62 10.51 1.74 -1.90
CA ALA A 62 11.08 3.08 -1.89
C ALA A 62 9.99 4.15 -1.78
N PHE A 63 8.91 4.02 -2.55
CA PHE A 63 7.72 4.86 -2.43
C PHE A 63 7.16 4.79 -1.02
N TYR A 64 6.92 3.57 -0.52
CA TYR A 64 6.27 3.36 0.76
C TYR A 64 7.09 3.93 1.93
N ALA A 65 8.41 3.67 1.93
CA ALA A 65 9.33 4.20 2.93
C ALA A 65 9.34 5.73 2.94
N SER A 66 9.45 6.35 1.76
CA SER A 66 9.46 7.80 1.58
C SER A 66 8.13 8.45 1.99
N TRP A 67 7.02 7.88 1.57
CA TRP A 67 5.69 8.48 1.72
C TRP A 67 5.15 8.34 3.15
N TYR A 68 5.43 7.23 3.82
CA TYR A 68 4.91 6.93 5.15
C TYR A 68 5.96 7.01 6.26
N GLY A 69 7.21 7.36 5.93
CA GLY A 69 8.30 7.49 6.89
C GLY A 69 8.72 6.16 7.53
N ILE A 70 8.59 5.06 6.80
CA ILE A 70 8.92 3.71 7.28
C ILE A 70 10.35 3.37 6.88
N THR A 71 11.22 3.22 7.88
CA THR A 71 12.66 3.00 7.66
C THR A 71 13.08 1.54 7.74
N ALA A 72 12.31 0.70 8.43
CA ALA A 72 12.58 -0.72 8.59
C ALA A 72 11.47 -1.56 7.92
N ASP A 73 11.89 -2.49 7.05
CA ASP A 73 11.06 -3.50 6.38
C ASP A 73 9.69 -3.00 5.86
N PRO A 74 9.66 -2.11 4.84
CA PRO A 74 8.42 -1.54 4.29
C PRO A 74 7.32 -2.54 3.95
N VAL A 75 7.70 -3.69 3.37
CA VAL A 75 6.75 -4.76 2.98
C VAL A 75 6.09 -5.38 4.22
N ARG A 76 6.88 -5.60 5.27
CA ARG A 76 6.42 -6.15 6.55
C ARG A 76 5.51 -5.15 7.27
N ASP A 77 5.92 -3.89 7.34
CA ASP A 77 5.07 -2.83 7.91
C ASP A 77 3.73 -2.78 7.19
N TYR A 78 3.73 -2.84 5.86
CA TYR A 78 2.47 -2.86 5.12
C TYR A 78 1.63 -4.09 5.45
N LEU A 79 2.23 -5.28 5.44
CA LEU A 79 1.55 -6.56 5.73
C LEU A 79 0.85 -6.56 7.09
N VAL A 80 1.51 -6.01 8.12
CA VAL A 80 1.00 -6.03 9.50
C VAL A 80 0.12 -4.82 9.81
N HIS A 81 0.50 -3.63 9.34
CA HIS A 81 -0.10 -2.35 9.75
C HIS A 81 -0.64 -1.53 8.59
N GLY A 82 0.13 -1.39 7.52
CA GLY A 82 -0.15 -0.38 6.48
C GLY A 82 -1.49 -0.54 5.78
N TRP A 83 -1.86 -1.75 5.38
CA TRP A 83 -3.14 -1.97 4.69
C TRP A 83 -4.36 -1.63 5.56
N ARG A 84 -4.26 -1.81 6.89
CA ARG A 84 -5.32 -1.47 7.85
C ARG A 84 -5.43 0.03 8.08
N ALA A 85 -4.31 0.73 7.95
CA ALA A 85 -4.25 2.18 7.97
C ALA A 85 -4.67 2.81 6.64
N GLY A 86 -5.10 2.01 5.65
CA GLY A 86 -5.47 2.49 4.32
C GLY A 86 -4.28 3.02 3.53
N ARG A 87 -3.06 2.59 3.85
CA ARG A 87 -1.87 2.96 3.07
C ARG A 87 -1.85 2.22 1.75
N ASP A 88 -1.12 2.78 0.80
CA ASP A 88 -0.96 2.23 -0.54
C ASP A 88 0.43 1.59 -0.67
N PRO A 89 0.52 0.33 -1.11
CA PRO A 89 1.78 -0.40 -1.25
C PRO A 89 2.64 0.09 -2.44
N ARG A 90 2.03 0.84 -3.37
CA ARG A 90 2.64 1.40 -4.58
C ARG A 90 1.72 2.46 -5.20
N PRO A 91 2.25 3.40 -6.01
CA PRO A 91 1.50 4.56 -6.52
C PRO A 91 0.28 4.25 -7.42
N ASP A 92 0.25 3.08 -8.06
CA ASP A 92 -0.78 2.59 -8.99
C ASP A 92 -1.76 1.61 -8.33
N PHE A 93 -1.68 1.40 -7.01
CA PHE A 93 -2.63 0.58 -6.26
C PHE A 93 -3.27 1.40 -5.15
N ASP A 94 -4.57 1.64 -5.27
CA ASP A 94 -5.38 2.32 -4.25
C ASP A 94 -6.06 1.25 -3.36
N SER A 95 -5.54 1.09 -2.14
CA SER A 95 -6.05 0.11 -1.18
C SER A 95 -7.47 0.42 -0.74
N ALA A 96 -7.79 1.70 -0.53
CA ALA A 96 -9.09 2.14 -0.06
C ALA A 96 -10.16 1.95 -1.13
N ALA A 97 -9.88 2.34 -2.37
CA ALA A 97 -10.77 2.10 -3.50
C ALA A 97 -10.96 0.60 -3.74
N TYR A 98 -9.90 -0.22 -3.63
CA TYR A 98 -10.03 -1.67 -3.81
C TYR A 98 -11.01 -2.29 -2.80
N LEU A 99 -10.96 -1.86 -1.53
CA LEU A 99 -11.87 -2.32 -0.48
C LEU A 99 -13.27 -1.73 -0.60
N ALA A 100 -13.41 -0.48 -1.05
CA ALA A 100 -14.71 0.15 -1.26
C ALA A 100 -15.55 -0.59 -2.32
N HIS A 101 -14.90 -1.12 -3.37
CA HIS A 101 -15.56 -1.94 -4.39
C HIS A 101 -15.80 -3.39 -3.94
N ARG A 102 -15.25 -3.81 -2.79
CA ARG A 102 -15.33 -5.18 -2.25
C ARG A 102 -15.62 -5.15 -0.74
N PRO A 103 -16.85 -4.75 -0.36
CA PRO A 103 -17.23 -4.60 1.05
C PRO A 103 -17.15 -5.90 1.83
N ASP A 104 -17.24 -7.06 1.16
CA ASP A 104 -16.99 -8.38 1.70
C ASP A 104 -15.57 -8.54 2.23
N LEU A 105 -14.56 -8.11 1.46
CA LEU A 105 -13.15 -8.14 1.88
C LEU A 105 -12.87 -7.15 3.01
N ALA A 106 -13.49 -5.97 2.94
CA ALA A 106 -13.38 -4.96 3.99
C ALA A 106 -13.93 -5.49 5.32
N ARG A 107 -15.11 -6.13 5.29
CA ARG A 107 -15.75 -6.72 6.48
C ARG A 107 -14.99 -7.94 7.01
N ALA A 108 -14.41 -8.73 6.12
CA ALA A 108 -13.59 -9.89 6.47
C ALA A 108 -12.19 -9.51 6.98
N GLY A 109 -11.78 -8.23 6.87
CA GLY A 109 -10.43 -7.80 7.24
C GLY A 109 -9.34 -8.46 6.41
N ILE A 110 -9.60 -8.62 5.10
CA ILE A 110 -8.65 -9.23 4.16
C ILE A 110 -7.74 -8.13 3.60
N ASN A 111 -6.43 -8.39 3.58
CA ASN A 111 -5.46 -7.48 2.98
C ASN A 111 -5.75 -7.34 1.47
N PRO A 112 -6.07 -6.11 0.98
CA PRO A 112 -6.50 -5.90 -0.40
C PRO A 112 -5.40 -6.23 -1.40
N PHE A 113 -4.15 -5.95 -1.06
CA PHE A 113 -3.02 -6.15 -1.96
C PHE A 113 -2.69 -7.63 -2.11
N LEU A 114 -2.65 -8.39 -1.01
CA LEU A 114 -2.50 -9.85 -1.07
C LEU A 114 -3.61 -10.50 -1.89
N HIS A 115 -4.86 -10.09 -1.67
CA HIS A 115 -5.99 -10.60 -2.44
C HIS A 115 -5.87 -10.25 -3.93
N ALA A 116 -5.40 -9.04 -4.26
CA ALA A 116 -5.17 -8.63 -5.64
C ALA A 116 -4.05 -9.47 -6.30
N LEU A 117 -2.96 -9.76 -5.58
CA LEU A 117 -1.87 -10.60 -6.09
C LEU A 117 -2.32 -12.05 -6.32
N ALA A 118 -3.10 -12.62 -5.40
CA ALA A 118 -3.65 -13.96 -5.56
C ALA A 118 -4.51 -14.06 -6.84
N ARG A 119 -5.30 -13.03 -7.14
CA ARG A 119 -6.12 -12.95 -8.36
C ARG A 119 -5.34 -12.76 -9.65
N ARG A 120 -4.10 -12.27 -9.59
CA ARG A 120 -3.24 -12.07 -10.77
C ARG A 120 -2.46 -13.33 -11.15
N ARG A 121 -2.44 -14.35 -10.28
CA ARG A 121 -1.70 -15.60 -10.47
C ARG A 121 -2.60 -16.79 -10.87
N ALA A 122 -3.84 -16.50 -11.28
CA ALA A 122 -4.80 -17.46 -11.84
C ALA A 122 -5.11 -17.04 -13.28
#